data_AF-A0A3B9D077-F1
#
_entry.id   AF-A0A3B9D077-F1
#
_cell.length_a   1.000
_cell.length_b   1.000
_cell.length_c   1.000
_cell.angle_alpha   90.00
_cell.angle_beta   90.00
_cell.angle_gamma   90.00
#
_symmetry.space_group_name_H-M   'P 1'
#
loop_
_entity.id
_entity.type
_entity.pdbx_description
1 polymer ?
#
loop_
_entity_poly.entity_id
_entity_poly.type
_entity_poly.pdbx_seq_one_letter_code
_entity_poly.pdbx_strand_id
1 'polypeptide(L)'
;MRSMPLLLCLTVFLGASSTADENPTASQLMPESTVFYVEVPDPSGLISAIFDHPLRQKIESLEPWKQATSTPEYAQFNTGLVFVEGVLGMKWREAVKTATGRGIAFGFDPANEAVLVAIQGDDADAMQTLHDKALQFSQLGPADQLKKGTYRDLPVYQAGEARFALVRNWLLLTNHPDTGKAAIDKLLDGNASGLDQNEFFQQARATQSRDATAWAFLNLKFIRDAGGAPELFRQQPSDNPGAELIAGGIQSVLQKTPWLTASIRVGHEALEAKA
;
A
#
# COMPACT_ATOMS: atom_id res chain seq x y z
N MET A 1 -58.23 -6.28 -51.15
CA MET A 1 -57.78 -5.20 -50.25
C MET A 1 -57.88 -5.69 -48.82
N ARG A 2 -56.74 -6.05 -48.21
CA ARG A 2 -56.56 -6.13 -46.75
C ARG A 2 -55.06 -6.15 -46.49
N SER A 3 -54.58 -5.00 -46.06
CA SER A 3 -53.22 -4.69 -45.63
C SER A 3 -52.94 -5.38 -44.30
N MET A 4 -51.79 -6.05 -44.17
CA MET A 4 -51.28 -6.54 -42.89
C MET A 4 -49.79 -6.20 -42.79
N PRO A 5 -49.39 -5.25 -41.92
CA PRO A 5 -48.00 -5.02 -41.59
C PRO A 5 -47.67 -5.78 -40.30
N LEU A 6 -46.61 -6.60 -40.27
CA LEU A 6 -46.07 -7.12 -39.02
C LEU A 6 -44.55 -7.32 -39.21
N LEU A 7 -43.78 -6.28 -38.89
CA LEU A 7 -43.06 -6.08 -37.62
C LEU A 7 -41.69 -6.79 -37.64
N LEU A 8 -40.69 -6.05 -38.14
CA LEU A 8 -39.28 -6.40 -38.09
C LEU A 8 -38.76 -6.04 -36.68
N CYS A 9 -38.59 -7.03 -35.80
CA CYS A 9 -37.90 -6.82 -34.53
C CYS A 9 -36.40 -6.66 -34.78
N LEU A 10 -35.92 -5.41 -34.78
CA LEU A 10 -34.49 -5.09 -34.74
C LEU A 10 -34.01 -5.15 -33.29
N THR A 11 -33.47 -6.30 -32.88
CA THR A 11 -32.78 -6.44 -31.59
C THR A 11 -31.42 -5.75 -31.68
N VAL A 12 -31.34 -4.52 -31.17
CA VAL A 12 -30.06 -3.84 -30.93
C VAL A 12 -29.44 -4.48 -29.69
N PHE A 13 -28.42 -5.32 -29.89
CA PHE A 13 -27.48 -5.66 -28.82
C PHE A 13 -26.69 -4.40 -28.48
N LEU A 14 -27.08 -3.68 -27.44
CA LEU A 14 -26.17 -2.75 -26.78
C LEU A 14 -25.11 -3.59 -26.08
N GLY A 15 -23.97 -3.78 -26.76
CA GLY A 15 -22.74 -4.18 -26.11
C GLY A 15 -22.35 -3.10 -25.11
N ALA A 16 -22.58 -3.37 -23.83
CA ALA A 16 -21.96 -2.61 -22.76
C ALA A 16 -20.45 -2.92 -22.78
N SER A 17 -19.69 -2.17 -23.58
CA SER A 17 -18.24 -2.08 -23.39
C SER A 17 -17.98 -1.28 -22.12
N SER A 18 -18.06 -1.96 -20.98
CA SER A 18 -17.45 -1.52 -19.73
C SER A 18 -15.97 -1.85 -19.82
N THR A 19 -15.16 -1.01 -20.47
CA THR A 19 -13.74 -0.94 -20.16
C THR A 19 -13.61 -0.16 -18.84
N ALA A 20 -14.04 -0.80 -17.75
CA ALA A 20 -13.58 -0.42 -16.43
C ALA A 20 -12.07 -0.64 -16.42
N ASP A 21 -11.33 0.35 -15.93
CA ASP A 21 -9.86 0.41 -15.83
C ASP A 21 -9.25 -1.01 -15.66
N GLU A 22 -8.55 -1.53 -16.68
CA GLU A 22 -8.06 -2.92 -16.75
C GLU A 22 -7.00 -3.27 -15.68
N ASN A 23 -6.70 -2.33 -14.79
CA ASN A 23 -5.72 -2.49 -13.73
C ASN A 23 -6.41 -2.69 -12.38
N PRO A 24 -6.16 -3.83 -11.70
CA PRO A 24 -6.74 -4.05 -10.39
C PRO A 24 -6.22 -3.03 -9.38
N THR A 25 -7.02 -2.76 -8.35
CA THR A 25 -6.59 -1.97 -7.19
C THR A 25 -5.64 -2.77 -6.29
N ALA A 26 -4.86 -2.09 -5.45
CA ALA A 26 -3.94 -2.78 -4.54
C ALA A 26 -4.67 -3.75 -3.59
N SER A 27 -5.88 -3.39 -3.14
CA SER A 27 -6.73 -4.25 -2.30
C SER A 27 -7.18 -5.53 -3.00
N GLN A 28 -7.35 -5.52 -4.34
CA GLN A 28 -7.67 -6.73 -5.10
C GLN A 28 -6.51 -7.73 -5.08
N LEU A 29 -5.26 -7.24 -5.04
CA LEU A 29 -4.06 -8.08 -4.99
C LEU A 29 -3.88 -8.78 -3.64
N MET A 30 -4.32 -8.14 -2.56
CA MET A 30 -4.24 -8.69 -1.21
C MET A 30 -5.15 -9.93 -1.04
N PRO A 31 -4.75 -10.95 -0.25
CA PRO A 31 -5.66 -12.03 0.15
C PRO A 31 -6.91 -11.49 0.87
N GLU A 32 -8.07 -12.14 0.67
CA GLU A 32 -9.32 -11.78 1.36
C GLU A 32 -9.21 -11.87 2.89
N SER A 33 -8.33 -12.75 3.39
CA SER A 33 -8.02 -12.95 4.81
C SER A 33 -7.08 -11.88 5.41
N THR A 34 -6.69 -10.87 4.64
CA THR A 34 -5.83 -9.78 5.11
C THR A 34 -6.47 -9.07 6.30
N VAL A 35 -5.76 -9.04 7.44
CA VAL A 35 -6.27 -8.44 8.68
C VAL A 35 -5.81 -7.02 8.91
N PHE A 36 -4.68 -6.65 8.33
CA PHE A 36 -4.15 -5.30 8.40
C PHE A 36 -3.77 -4.84 7.01
N TYR A 37 -4.30 -3.70 6.60
CA TYR A 37 -4.08 -3.12 5.30
C TYR A 37 -3.80 -1.63 5.45
N VAL A 38 -2.79 -1.11 4.75
CA VAL A 38 -2.48 0.31 4.67
C VAL A 38 -2.28 0.68 3.23
N GLU A 39 -2.81 1.82 2.80
CA GLU A 39 -2.55 2.40 1.50
C GLU A 39 -2.17 3.88 1.60
N VAL A 40 -1.27 4.28 0.72
CA VAL A 40 -0.89 5.67 0.47
C VAL A 40 -1.13 5.92 -1.02
N PRO A 41 -2.26 6.56 -1.39
CA PRO A 41 -2.63 6.75 -2.79
C PRO A 41 -1.69 7.69 -3.55
N ASP A 42 -1.14 8.71 -2.87
CA ASP A 42 -0.18 9.67 -3.44
C ASP A 42 1.08 9.77 -2.56
N PRO A 43 2.02 8.82 -2.66
CA PRO A 43 3.25 8.83 -1.88
C PRO A 43 4.16 10.00 -2.23
N SER A 44 4.09 10.47 -3.49
CA SER A 44 4.85 11.64 -3.95
C SER A 44 4.36 12.91 -3.26
N GLY A 45 3.04 13.10 -3.21
CA GLY A 45 2.42 14.19 -2.48
C GLY A 45 2.74 14.16 -0.99
N LEU A 46 2.74 12.97 -0.36
CA LEU A 46 3.16 12.81 1.03
C LEU A 46 4.62 13.21 1.25
N ILE A 47 5.54 12.76 0.38
CA ILE A 47 6.95 13.12 0.45
C ILE A 47 7.12 14.63 0.27
N SER A 48 6.46 15.23 -0.73
CA SER A 48 6.49 16.69 -0.91
C SER A 48 5.90 17.44 0.28
N ALA A 49 4.79 16.97 0.86
CA ALA A 49 4.19 17.61 2.04
C ALA A 49 5.14 17.61 3.24
N ILE A 50 6.00 16.59 3.38
CA ILE A 50 7.00 16.50 4.45
C ILE A 50 8.25 17.34 4.10
N PHE A 51 8.82 17.16 2.92
CA PHE A 51 10.11 17.74 2.55
C PHE A 51 10.00 19.18 2.05
N ASP A 52 8.85 19.62 1.55
CA ASP A 52 8.62 20.98 1.06
C ASP A 52 7.81 21.80 2.09
N HIS A 53 7.66 21.28 3.31
CA HIS A 53 6.88 21.91 4.37
C HIS A 53 7.45 23.30 4.75
N PRO A 54 6.61 24.35 4.92
CA PRO A 54 7.08 25.70 5.27
C PRO A 54 7.90 25.77 6.57
N LEU A 55 7.63 24.88 7.53
CA LEU A 55 8.40 24.80 8.78
C LEU A 55 9.79 24.19 8.60
N ARG A 56 10.08 23.52 7.49
CA ARG A 56 11.37 22.87 7.28
C ARG A 56 12.51 23.87 7.33
N GLN A 57 12.40 25.00 6.64
CA GLN A 57 13.43 26.05 6.69
C GLN A 57 13.66 26.56 8.12
N LYS A 58 12.58 26.65 8.92
CA LYS A 58 12.70 27.04 10.33
C LYS A 58 13.44 25.98 11.13
N ILE A 59 13.10 24.70 10.97
CA ILE A 59 13.79 23.58 11.63
C ILE A 59 15.27 23.54 11.21
N GLU A 60 15.56 23.67 9.92
CA GLU A 60 16.91 23.64 9.38
C GLU A 60 17.78 24.82 9.86
N SER A 61 17.15 25.93 10.24
CA SER A 61 17.83 27.09 10.83
C SER A 61 18.21 26.90 12.31
N LEU A 62 17.61 25.95 13.02
CA LEU A 62 17.85 25.71 14.44
C LEU A 62 19.25 25.13 14.67
N GLU A 63 19.91 25.58 15.72
CA GLU A 63 21.26 25.12 16.06
C GLU A 63 21.36 23.60 16.29
N PRO A 64 20.39 22.94 16.96
CA PRO A 64 20.40 21.47 17.07
C PRO A 64 20.37 20.74 15.72
N TRP A 65 19.65 21.27 14.73
CA TRP A 65 19.61 20.67 13.39
C TRP A 65 20.97 20.80 12.71
N LYS A 66 21.56 22.01 12.70
CA LYS A 66 22.87 22.25 12.09
C LYS A 66 23.94 21.36 12.69
N GLN A 67 23.94 21.19 14.02
CA GLN A 67 24.87 20.30 14.71
C GLN A 67 24.65 18.84 14.28
N ALA A 68 23.40 18.37 14.22
CA ALA A 68 23.07 17.02 13.80
C ALA A 68 23.45 16.74 12.33
N THR A 69 23.40 17.74 11.44
CA THR A 69 23.73 17.59 10.02
C THR A 69 25.18 17.96 9.66
N SER A 70 25.99 18.41 10.61
CA SER A 70 27.41 18.75 10.37
C SER A 70 28.36 17.57 10.60
N THR A 71 27.82 16.37 10.73
CA THR A 71 28.61 15.17 11.03
C THR A 71 29.16 14.51 9.76
N PRO A 72 30.31 13.81 9.84
CA PRO A 72 30.83 13.01 8.72
C PRO A 72 29.82 11.98 8.20
N GLU A 73 29.01 11.40 9.09
CA GLU A 73 27.99 10.40 8.76
C GLU A 73 26.89 11.00 7.87
N TYR A 74 26.48 12.24 8.15
CA TYR A 74 25.51 12.94 7.31
C TYR A 74 26.07 13.26 5.91
N ALA A 75 27.34 13.66 5.84
CA ALA A 75 28.02 13.88 4.56
C ALA A 75 28.14 12.58 3.75
N GLN A 76 28.46 11.46 4.40
CA GLN A 76 28.52 10.13 3.77
C GLN A 76 27.15 9.69 3.26
N PHE A 77 26.09 9.90 4.05
CA PHE A 77 24.71 9.63 3.63
C PHE A 77 24.35 10.41 2.35
N ASN A 78 24.61 11.72 2.32
CA ASN A 78 24.33 12.55 1.13
C ASN A 78 25.18 12.11 -0.07
N THR A 79 26.43 11.71 0.14
CA THR A 79 27.29 11.18 -0.92
C THR A 79 26.73 9.87 -1.49
N GLY A 80 26.28 8.96 -0.61
CA GLY A 80 25.61 7.72 -1.01
C GLY A 80 24.34 8.00 -1.81
N LEU A 81 23.55 8.99 -1.40
CA LEU A 81 22.36 9.41 -2.12
C LEU A 81 22.69 9.92 -3.54
N VAL A 82 23.70 10.78 -3.69
CA VAL A 82 24.17 11.25 -5.01
C VAL A 82 24.68 10.10 -5.87
N PHE A 83 25.37 9.13 -5.29
CA PHE A 83 25.81 7.93 -6.00
C PHE A 83 24.61 7.11 -6.52
N VAL A 84 23.59 6.90 -5.68
CA VAL A 84 22.34 6.24 -6.07
C VAL A 84 21.64 7.00 -7.19
N GLU A 85 21.54 8.33 -7.10
CA GLU A 85 21.00 9.18 -8.18
C GLU A 85 21.78 9.01 -9.49
N GLY A 86 23.11 8.91 -9.41
CA GLY A 86 23.97 8.67 -10.58
C GLY A 86 23.68 7.33 -11.26
N VAL A 87 23.48 6.26 -10.49
CA VAL A 87 23.13 4.93 -11.02
C VAL A 87 21.72 4.91 -11.61
N LEU A 88 20.76 5.53 -10.91
CA LEU A 88 19.39 5.65 -11.40
C LEU A 88 19.30 6.57 -12.63
N GLY A 89 20.21 7.53 -12.79
CA GLY A 89 20.19 8.51 -13.87
C GLY A 89 19.09 9.57 -13.70
N MET A 90 18.53 9.68 -12.49
CA MET A 90 17.48 10.62 -12.12
C MET A 90 17.56 10.95 -10.63
N LYS A 91 16.89 12.04 -10.20
CA LYS A 91 16.83 12.42 -8.79
C LYS A 91 16.05 11.39 -7.98
N TRP A 92 16.45 11.12 -6.73
CA TRP A 92 15.81 10.06 -5.94
C TRP A 92 14.32 10.34 -5.71
N ARG A 93 13.92 11.60 -5.58
CA ARG A 93 12.50 12.00 -5.44
C ARG A 93 11.71 11.70 -6.71
N GLU A 94 12.34 11.90 -7.87
CA GLU A 94 11.75 11.58 -9.17
C GLU A 94 11.64 10.07 -9.37
N ALA A 95 12.63 9.31 -8.92
CA ALA A 95 12.58 7.84 -8.91
C ALA A 95 11.44 7.33 -8.02
N VAL A 96 11.29 7.86 -6.80
CA VAL A 96 10.17 7.49 -5.93
C VAL A 96 8.83 7.88 -6.57
N LYS A 97 8.74 9.08 -7.15
CA LYS A 97 7.53 9.52 -7.85
C LYS A 97 7.14 8.59 -8.99
N THR A 98 8.10 8.25 -9.83
CA THR A 98 7.90 7.32 -10.95
C THR A 98 7.51 5.93 -10.46
N ALA A 99 8.17 5.44 -9.40
CA ALA A 99 7.93 4.12 -8.85
C ALA A 99 6.57 3.98 -8.17
N THR A 100 6.05 5.08 -7.59
CA THR A 100 4.89 5.06 -6.70
C THR A 100 3.74 5.95 -7.19
N GLY A 101 3.74 6.32 -8.47
CA GLY A 101 2.83 7.33 -9.02
C GLY A 101 1.34 6.99 -8.90
N ARG A 102 1.00 5.70 -8.79
CA ARG A 102 -0.36 5.21 -8.54
C ARG A 102 -0.56 4.61 -7.14
N GLY A 103 0.40 4.83 -6.26
CA GLY A 103 0.29 4.49 -4.85
C GLY A 103 1.13 3.29 -4.40
N ILE A 104 1.12 3.10 -3.08
CA ILE A 104 1.68 1.93 -2.40
C ILE A 104 0.65 1.38 -1.43
N ALA A 105 0.57 0.07 -1.34
CA ALA A 105 -0.19 -0.61 -0.31
C ALA A 105 0.64 -1.69 0.39
N PHE A 106 0.30 -1.92 1.65
CA PHE A 106 0.85 -2.95 2.50
C PHE A 106 -0.31 -3.78 3.04
N GLY A 107 -0.19 -5.10 3.01
CA GLY A 107 -1.14 -6.03 3.61
C GLY A 107 -0.43 -7.08 4.45
N PHE A 108 -1.04 -7.44 5.57
CA PHE A 108 -0.65 -8.59 6.39
C PHE A 108 -1.79 -9.61 6.45
N ASP A 109 -1.50 -10.83 6.02
CA ASP A 109 -2.37 -11.99 6.05
C ASP A 109 -1.86 -13.01 7.09
N PRO A 110 -2.55 -13.19 8.22
CA PRO A 110 -2.10 -14.08 9.29
C PRO A 110 -2.30 -15.56 8.92
N ALA A 111 -3.09 -15.89 7.89
CA ALA A 111 -3.31 -17.29 7.49
C ALA A 111 -1.99 -17.99 7.12
N ASN A 112 -1.03 -17.23 6.58
CA ASN A 112 0.30 -17.71 6.20
C ASN A 112 1.45 -16.85 6.75
N GLU A 113 1.16 -15.98 7.75
CA GLU A 113 2.09 -14.94 8.23
C GLU A 113 2.71 -14.10 7.09
N ALA A 114 1.90 -13.87 6.06
CA ALA A 114 2.36 -13.30 4.81
C ALA A 114 2.20 -11.78 4.82
N VAL A 115 3.26 -11.10 4.40
CA VAL A 115 3.26 -9.68 4.07
C VAL A 115 3.25 -9.53 2.55
N LEU A 116 2.41 -8.64 2.03
CA LEU A 116 2.46 -8.21 0.64
C LEU A 116 2.57 -6.69 0.59
N VAL A 117 3.60 -6.19 -0.09
CA VAL A 117 3.74 -4.79 -0.47
C VAL A 117 3.49 -4.71 -1.98
N ALA A 118 2.55 -3.88 -2.37
CA ALA A 118 2.20 -3.64 -3.76
C ALA A 118 2.46 -2.17 -4.09
N ILE A 119 3.39 -1.92 -4.99
CA ILE A 119 3.79 -0.58 -5.43
C ILE A 119 3.37 -0.45 -6.89
N GLN A 120 2.59 0.59 -7.22
CA GLN A 120 2.15 0.83 -8.59
C GLN A 120 2.78 2.11 -9.14
N GLY A 121 3.56 1.96 -10.22
CA GLY A 121 4.11 3.08 -10.97
C GLY A 121 3.12 3.63 -12.00
N ASP A 122 3.43 4.82 -12.53
CA ASP A 122 2.60 5.46 -13.56
C ASP A 122 2.72 4.77 -14.92
N ASP A 123 3.92 4.26 -15.24
CA ASP A 123 4.29 3.77 -16.55
C ASP A 123 5.11 2.47 -16.43
N ALA A 124 4.77 1.48 -17.26
CA ALA A 124 5.40 0.16 -17.21
C ALA A 124 6.87 0.18 -17.68
N ASP A 125 7.19 0.97 -18.72
CA ASP A 125 8.54 1.05 -19.27
C ASP A 125 9.48 1.78 -18.31
N ALA A 126 8.99 2.84 -17.67
CA ALA A 126 9.70 3.56 -16.61
C ALA A 126 9.94 2.65 -15.39
N MET A 127 8.93 1.88 -14.98
CA MET A 127 9.08 0.88 -13.91
C MET A 127 10.11 -0.20 -14.26
N GLN A 128 10.09 -0.70 -15.49
CA GLN A 128 11.07 -1.67 -15.98
C GLN A 128 12.49 -1.10 -15.95
N THR A 129 12.65 0.15 -16.41
CA THR A 129 13.94 0.86 -16.38
C THR A 129 14.46 1.03 -14.96
N LEU A 130 13.59 1.45 -14.02
CA LEU A 130 13.94 1.60 -12.61
C LEU A 130 14.33 0.26 -11.98
N HIS A 131 13.55 -0.79 -12.25
CA HIS A 131 13.82 -2.13 -11.79
C HIS A 131 15.19 -2.63 -12.28
N ASP A 132 15.49 -2.47 -13.57
CA ASP A 132 16.75 -2.97 -14.14
C ASP A 132 17.96 -2.22 -13.58
N LYS A 133 17.83 -0.90 -13.34
CA LYS A 133 18.86 -0.10 -12.67
C LYS A 133 19.05 -0.49 -11.20
N ALA A 134 17.96 -0.76 -10.48
CA ALA A 134 18.03 -1.24 -9.10
C ALA A 134 18.72 -2.62 -9.01
N LEU A 135 18.44 -3.51 -9.98
CA LEU A 135 19.14 -4.79 -10.08
C LEU A 135 20.63 -4.63 -10.38
N GLN A 136 21.00 -3.76 -11.33
CA GLN A 136 22.41 -3.44 -11.60
C GLN A 136 23.12 -2.93 -10.34
N PHE A 137 22.46 -2.03 -9.59
CA PHE A 137 22.98 -1.53 -8.33
C PHE A 137 23.18 -2.65 -7.29
N SER A 138 22.21 -3.56 -7.16
CA SER A 138 22.28 -4.67 -6.21
C SER A 138 23.48 -5.58 -6.42
N GLN A 139 24.00 -5.66 -7.65
CA GLN A 139 25.19 -6.46 -8.00
C GLN A 139 26.51 -5.80 -7.57
N LEU A 140 26.50 -4.50 -7.24
CA LEU A 140 27.69 -3.76 -6.81
C LEU A 140 27.95 -3.88 -5.30
N GLY A 141 26.99 -4.39 -4.52
CA GLY A 141 27.07 -4.50 -3.06
C GLY A 141 27.37 -5.91 -2.56
N PRO A 142 27.66 -6.08 -1.25
CA PRO A 142 27.85 -7.37 -0.61
C PRO A 142 26.52 -8.12 -0.37
N ALA A 143 25.44 -7.75 -1.07
CA ALA A 143 24.11 -8.31 -0.87
C ALA A 143 24.16 -9.83 -1.05
N ASP A 144 23.62 -10.55 -0.06
CA ASP A 144 23.34 -11.98 -0.15
C ASP A 144 22.81 -12.30 -1.54
N GLN A 145 23.50 -13.21 -2.24
CA GLN A 145 23.33 -13.46 -3.68
C GLN A 145 21.86 -13.44 -4.07
N LEU A 146 21.46 -12.40 -4.79
CA LEU A 146 20.11 -12.25 -5.29
C LEU A 146 19.78 -13.48 -6.15
N LYS A 147 18.87 -14.33 -5.66
CA LYS A 147 18.48 -15.55 -6.39
C LYS A 147 17.44 -15.17 -7.42
N LYS A 148 17.70 -15.51 -8.68
CA LYS A 148 16.74 -15.35 -9.76
C LYS A 148 16.01 -16.66 -10.01
N GLY A 149 14.68 -16.60 -10.01
CA GLY A 149 13.78 -17.65 -10.43
C GLY A 149 12.79 -17.13 -11.47
N THR A 150 11.83 -17.98 -11.82
CA THR A 150 10.78 -17.64 -12.79
C THR A 150 9.44 -18.17 -12.31
N TYR A 151 8.37 -17.40 -12.53
CA TYR A 151 6.99 -17.83 -12.34
C TYR A 151 6.15 -17.35 -13.51
N ARG A 152 5.50 -18.25 -14.25
CA ARG A 152 4.73 -17.92 -15.47
C ARG A 152 5.51 -17.01 -16.43
N ASP A 153 6.76 -17.40 -16.71
CA ASP A 153 7.73 -16.67 -17.55
C ASP A 153 8.14 -15.27 -17.04
N LEU A 154 7.65 -14.84 -15.87
CA LEU A 154 8.07 -13.61 -15.22
C LEU A 154 9.31 -13.86 -14.34
N PRO A 155 10.32 -12.98 -14.39
CA PRO A 155 11.46 -13.06 -13.49
C PRO A 155 11.01 -12.74 -12.07
N VAL A 156 11.39 -13.61 -11.13
CA VAL A 156 11.17 -13.41 -9.69
C VAL A 156 12.53 -13.40 -9.01
N TYR A 157 12.73 -12.44 -8.12
CA TYR A 157 13.98 -12.28 -7.40
C TYR A 157 13.77 -12.56 -5.91
N GLN A 158 14.78 -13.14 -5.26
CA GLN A 158 14.75 -13.45 -3.84
C GLN A 158 16.03 -12.96 -3.16
N ALA A 159 15.86 -12.24 -2.05
CA ALA A 159 16.92 -11.82 -1.14
C ALA A 159 16.49 -12.20 0.30
N GLY A 160 17.17 -13.17 0.91
CA GLY A 160 16.72 -13.77 2.17
C GLY A 160 15.31 -14.40 2.03
N GLU A 161 14.38 -13.97 2.88
CA GLU A 161 12.97 -14.37 2.82
C GLU A 161 12.13 -13.49 1.88
N ALA A 162 12.62 -12.29 1.58
CA ALA A 162 11.94 -11.36 0.70
C ALA A 162 12.02 -11.83 -0.75
N ARG A 163 10.89 -11.75 -1.44
CA ARG A 163 10.73 -12.02 -2.86
C ARG A 163 10.10 -10.81 -3.52
N PHE A 164 10.52 -10.51 -4.74
CA PHE A 164 9.94 -9.43 -5.50
C PHE A 164 9.87 -9.75 -6.98
N ALA A 165 8.86 -9.18 -7.64
CA ALA A 165 8.64 -9.31 -9.07
C ALA A 165 8.02 -8.01 -9.61
N LEU A 166 8.44 -7.61 -10.80
CA LEU A 166 7.79 -6.55 -11.57
C LEU A 166 6.82 -7.21 -12.57
N VAL A 167 5.55 -6.83 -12.52
CA VAL A 167 4.50 -7.30 -13.44
C VAL A 167 3.75 -6.08 -13.97
N ARG A 168 3.85 -5.80 -15.27
CA ARG A 168 3.37 -4.54 -15.86
C ARG A 168 4.00 -3.35 -15.12
N ASN A 169 3.19 -2.48 -14.53
CA ASN A 169 3.63 -1.35 -13.70
C ASN A 169 3.57 -1.64 -12.18
N TRP A 170 3.40 -2.91 -11.76
CA TRP A 170 3.36 -3.31 -10.36
C TRP A 170 4.67 -3.94 -9.90
N LEU A 171 5.32 -3.32 -8.92
CA LEU A 171 6.37 -3.97 -8.15
C LEU A 171 5.76 -4.60 -6.90
N LEU A 172 5.77 -5.93 -6.86
CA LEU A 172 5.27 -6.72 -5.73
C LEU A 172 6.44 -7.17 -4.87
N LEU A 173 6.30 -7.07 -3.55
CA LEU A 173 7.25 -7.62 -2.58
C LEU A 173 6.52 -8.44 -1.52
N THR A 174 7.05 -9.61 -1.17
CA THR A 174 6.45 -10.48 -0.16
C THR A 174 7.49 -11.36 0.53
N ASN A 175 7.21 -11.81 1.75
CA ASN A 175 7.98 -12.87 2.42
C ASN A 175 7.46 -14.28 2.08
N HIS A 176 6.27 -14.41 1.47
CA HIS A 176 5.60 -15.68 1.26
C HIS A 176 5.38 -15.99 -0.23
N PRO A 177 5.92 -17.12 -0.76
CA PRO A 177 5.91 -17.38 -2.20
C PRO A 177 4.51 -17.54 -2.79
N ASP A 178 3.59 -18.20 -2.09
CA ASP A 178 2.25 -18.43 -2.62
C ASP A 178 1.38 -17.16 -2.60
N THR A 179 1.66 -16.24 -1.67
CA THR A 179 1.04 -14.91 -1.66
C THR A 179 1.49 -14.09 -2.86
N GLY A 180 2.78 -14.15 -3.20
CA GLY A 180 3.32 -13.53 -4.41
C GLY A 180 2.73 -14.11 -5.69
N LYS A 181 2.67 -15.44 -5.80
CA LYS A 181 2.04 -16.11 -6.95
C LYS A 181 0.57 -15.72 -7.11
N ALA A 182 -0.21 -15.75 -6.03
CA ALA A 182 -1.61 -15.37 -6.06
C ALA A 182 -1.80 -13.91 -6.50
N ALA A 183 -0.95 -12.99 -6.04
CA ALA A 183 -0.98 -11.59 -6.49
C ALA A 183 -0.62 -11.45 -7.99
N ILE A 184 0.35 -12.21 -8.49
CA ILE A 184 0.69 -12.26 -9.92
C ILE A 184 -0.48 -12.84 -10.73
N ASP A 185 -1.08 -13.94 -10.28
CA ASP A 185 -2.20 -14.58 -10.97
C ASP A 185 -3.42 -13.64 -11.03
N LYS A 186 -3.67 -12.87 -9.97
CA LYS A 186 -4.69 -11.82 -9.96
C LYS A 186 -4.41 -10.71 -10.98
N LEU A 187 -3.15 -10.26 -11.09
CA LEU A 187 -2.75 -9.25 -12.07
C LEU A 187 -2.92 -9.73 -13.52
N LEU A 188 -2.64 -11.01 -13.77
CA LEU A 188 -2.67 -11.58 -15.11
C LEU A 188 -4.06 -12.05 -15.54
N ASP A 189 -4.78 -12.72 -14.64
CA ASP A 189 -6.02 -13.44 -14.97
C ASP A 189 -7.29 -12.77 -14.43
N GLY A 190 -7.19 -11.84 -13.47
CA GLY A 190 -8.31 -11.02 -12.98
C GLY A 190 -9.41 -11.74 -12.17
N ASN A 191 -9.26 -13.05 -11.89
CA ASN A 191 -10.39 -13.91 -11.48
C ASN A 191 -10.34 -14.42 -10.02
N ALA A 192 -9.48 -13.90 -9.15
CA ALA A 192 -9.35 -14.38 -7.77
C ALA A 192 -9.79 -13.33 -6.74
N SER A 193 -10.53 -13.78 -5.72
CA SER A 193 -11.03 -12.92 -4.62
C SER A 193 -9.90 -12.18 -3.91
N GLY A 194 -10.06 -10.87 -3.77
CA GLY A 194 -9.16 -10.00 -3.02
C GLY A 194 -9.76 -9.52 -1.71
N LEU A 195 -9.00 -8.69 -0.99
CA LEU A 195 -9.48 -7.98 0.19
C LEU A 195 -10.69 -7.08 -0.13
N ASP A 196 -10.81 -6.63 -1.38
CA ASP A 196 -11.97 -5.87 -1.87
C ASP A 196 -13.29 -6.64 -1.81
N GLN A 197 -13.25 -7.98 -1.70
CA GLN A 197 -14.44 -8.83 -1.53
C GLN A 197 -14.79 -9.07 -0.05
N ASN A 198 -13.93 -8.67 0.89
CA ASN A 198 -14.19 -8.81 2.32
C ASN A 198 -15.28 -7.81 2.78
N GLU A 199 -16.36 -8.30 3.38
CA GLU A 199 -17.50 -7.46 3.78
C GLU A 199 -17.11 -6.33 4.74
N PHE A 200 -16.22 -6.58 5.71
CA PHE A 200 -15.78 -5.54 6.64
C PHE A 200 -14.87 -4.53 5.97
N PHE A 201 -14.04 -4.97 5.03
CA PHE A 201 -13.23 -4.05 4.23
C PHE A 201 -14.11 -3.15 3.37
N GLN A 202 -15.16 -3.67 2.72
CA GLN A 202 -16.10 -2.87 1.94
C GLN A 202 -16.81 -1.82 2.80
N GLN A 203 -17.26 -2.20 4.00
CA GLN A 203 -17.86 -1.27 4.97
C GLN A 203 -16.87 -0.19 5.41
N ALA A 204 -15.63 -0.58 5.72
CA ALA A 204 -14.56 0.34 6.10
C ALA A 204 -14.18 1.29 4.95
N ARG A 205 -14.09 0.78 3.73
CA ARG A 205 -13.77 1.56 2.52
C ARG A 205 -14.81 2.64 2.27
N ALA A 206 -16.08 2.37 2.57
CA ALA A 206 -17.17 3.33 2.43
C ALA A 206 -17.05 4.54 3.40
N THR A 207 -16.24 4.44 4.47
CA THR A 207 -16.00 5.54 5.42
C THR A 207 -14.73 6.32 5.14
N GLN A 208 -13.90 5.86 4.18
CA GLN A 208 -12.64 6.51 3.82
C GLN A 208 -12.90 7.92 3.28
N SER A 209 -12.21 8.90 3.87
CA SER A 209 -12.22 10.26 3.34
C SER A 209 -11.43 10.32 2.04
N ARG A 210 -11.97 11.01 1.03
CA ARG A 210 -11.34 11.16 -0.29
C ARG A 210 -10.04 11.97 -0.26
N ASP A 211 -9.82 12.75 0.79
CA ASP A 211 -8.65 13.61 0.99
C ASP A 211 -7.61 13.01 1.97
N ALA A 212 -7.77 11.74 2.38
CA ALA A 212 -6.79 11.06 3.21
C ALA A 212 -5.48 10.84 2.45
N THR A 213 -4.36 11.29 3.04
CA THR A 213 -3.01 11.06 2.50
C THR A 213 -2.58 9.61 2.68
N ALA A 214 -2.97 9.00 3.80
CA ALA A 214 -2.82 7.57 4.07
C ALA A 214 -4.07 7.04 4.76
N TRP A 215 -4.43 5.79 4.48
CA TRP A 215 -5.57 5.12 5.10
C TRP A 215 -5.19 3.70 5.50
N ALA A 216 -5.66 3.27 6.65
CA ALA A 216 -5.42 1.96 7.22
C ALA A 216 -6.73 1.30 7.63
N PHE A 217 -6.76 -0.02 7.53
CA PHE A 217 -7.83 -0.90 7.93
C PHE A 217 -7.30 -2.02 8.81
N LEU A 218 -8.06 -2.37 9.84
CA LEU A 218 -7.78 -3.48 10.74
C LEU A 218 -9.04 -4.32 10.97
N ASN A 219 -8.97 -5.63 10.70
CA ASN A 219 -10.05 -6.58 10.94
C ASN A 219 -10.02 -7.09 12.38
N LEU A 220 -10.63 -6.33 13.30
CA LEU A 220 -10.69 -6.66 14.73
C LEU A 220 -11.45 -7.96 15.00
N LYS A 221 -12.48 -8.28 14.20
CA LYS A 221 -13.23 -9.53 14.37
C LYS A 221 -12.33 -10.73 14.13
N PHE A 222 -11.56 -10.73 13.04
CA PHE A 222 -10.63 -11.82 12.75
C PHE A 222 -9.60 -11.97 13.87
N ILE A 223 -8.97 -10.87 14.30
CA ILE A 223 -7.95 -10.89 15.37
C ILE A 223 -8.55 -11.49 16.64
N ARG A 224 -9.77 -11.06 17.01
CA ARG A 224 -10.49 -11.56 18.19
C ARG A 224 -10.85 -13.03 18.08
N ASP A 225 -11.40 -13.47 16.95
CA ASP A 225 -11.80 -14.87 16.72
C ASP A 225 -10.60 -15.82 16.72
N ALA A 226 -9.44 -15.35 16.23
CA ALA A 226 -8.18 -16.08 16.24
C ALA A 226 -7.49 -16.10 17.62
N GLY A 227 -8.06 -15.44 18.64
CA GLY A 227 -7.45 -15.31 19.97
C GLY A 227 -6.24 -14.36 20.02
N GLY A 228 -6.05 -13.55 18.98
CA GLY A 228 -4.99 -12.54 18.90
C GLY A 228 -5.26 -11.34 19.81
N ALA A 229 -4.19 -10.74 20.31
CA ALA A 229 -4.21 -9.52 21.13
C ALA A 229 -5.31 -9.49 22.23
N PRO A 230 -5.40 -10.52 23.10
CA PRO A 230 -6.47 -10.63 24.10
C PRO A 230 -6.54 -9.41 25.03
N GLU A 231 -5.41 -8.76 25.29
CA GLU A 231 -5.30 -7.50 26.04
C GLU A 231 -6.20 -6.39 25.50
N LEU A 232 -6.32 -6.27 24.17
CA LEU A 232 -7.13 -5.25 23.51
C LEU A 232 -8.64 -5.49 23.73
N PHE A 233 -9.02 -6.72 24.06
CA PHE A 233 -10.41 -7.14 24.21
C PHE A 233 -10.79 -7.44 25.66
N ARG A 234 -9.83 -7.56 26.59
CA ARG A 234 -10.11 -7.76 28.03
C ARG A 234 -10.75 -6.51 28.62
N GLN A 235 -11.73 -6.68 29.51
CA GLN A 235 -12.22 -5.60 30.38
C GLN A 235 -11.19 -5.39 31.50
N GLN A 236 -10.67 -4.18 31.62
CA GLN A 236 -9.88 -3.80 32.81
C GLN A 236 -10.85 -3.19 33.81
N PRO A 237 -10.93 -3.71 35.05
CA PRO A 237 -11.65 -3.02 36.12
C PRO A 237 -11.00 -1.65 36.33
N SER A 238 -11.78 -0.58 36.20
CA SER A 238 -11.33 0.77 36.55
C SER A 238 -11.83 1.12 37.94
N ASP A 239 -10.94 1.42 38.87
CA ASP A 239 -11.32 1.86 40.23
C ASP A 239 -11.85 3.31 40.27
N ASN A 240 -12.00 3.96 39.10
CA ASN A 240 -12.43 5.36 38.99
C ASN A 240 -13.66 5.48 38.06
N PRO A 241 -14.86 5.76 38.61
CA PRO A 241 -16.11 5.86 37.84
C PRO A 241 -16.10 6.89 36.72
N GLY A 242 -15.31 7.96 36.85
CA GLY A 242 -15.15 8.99 35.81
C GLY A 242 -14.20 8.56 34.69
N ALA A 243 -13.16 7.80 35.03
CA ALA A 243 -12.28 7.19 34.04
C ALA A 243 -12.98 6.03 33.32
N GLU A 244 -13.86 5.29 34.00
CA GLU A 244 -14.66 4.21 33.44
C GLU A 244 -15.67 4.70 32.39
N LEU A 245 -16.26 5.88 32.56
CA LEU A 245 -17.17 6.46 31.56
C LEU A 245 -16.48 6.83 30.24
N ILE A 246 -15.22 7.29 30.29
CA ILE A 246 -14.47 7.73 29.10
C ILE A 246 -13.68 6.55 28.49
N ALA A 247 -12.90 5.85 29.30
CA ALA A 247 -12.08 4.73 28.84
C ALA A 247 -12.92 3.48 28.58
N GLY A 248 -13.91 3.19 29.43
CA GLY A 248 -14.84 2.07 29.23
C GLY A 248 -15.73 2.26 27.99
N GLY A 249 -16.07 3.50 27.62
CA GLY A 249 -16.74 3.81 26.36
C GLY A 249 -15.92 3.36 25.14
N ILE A 250 -14.66 3.82 25.02
CA ILE A 250 -13.76 3.47 23.91
C ILE A 250 -13.44 1.97 23.91
N GLN A 251 -13.18 1.38 25.07
CA GLN A 251 -12.90 -0.05 25.21
C GLN A 251 -14.10 -0.93 24.85
N SER A 252 -15.31 -0.53 25.24
CA SER A 252 -16.54 -1.25 24.89
C SER A 252 -16.83 -1.21 23.39
N VAL A 253 -16.46 -0.11 22.71
CA VAL A 253 -16.52 0.00 21.25
C VAL A 253 -15.52 -0.97 20.63
N LEU A 254 -14.23 -0.94 21.02
CA LEU A 254 -13.21 -1.87 20.48
C LEU A 254 -13.56 -3.36 20.67
N GLN A 255 -14.24 -3.71 21.77
CA GLN A 255 -14.71 -5.09 22.03
C GLN A 255 -15.79 -5.56 21.06
N LYS A 256 -16.65 -4.66 20.59
CA LYS A 256 -17.83 -4.99 19.78
C LYS A 256 -17.63 -4.70 18.30
N THR A 257 -16.79 -3.73 17.98
CA THR A 257 -16.58 -3.30 16.60
C THR A 257 -15.87 -4.40 15.80
N PRO A 258 -16.35 -4.71 14.58
CA PRO A 258 -15.75 -5.75 13.74
C PRO A 258 -14.47 -5.29 13.02
N TRP A 259 -14.30 -3.98 12.81
CA TRP A 259 -13.17 -3.41 12.11
C TRP A 259 -12.80 -2.03 12.64
N LEU A 260 -11.57 -1.58 12.38
CA LEU A 260 -11.10 -0.24 12.70
C LEU A 260 -10.47 0.36 11.45
N THR A 261 -10.65 1.66 11.27
CA THR A 261 -9.97 2.43 10.23
C THR A 261 -9.12 3.50 10.87
N ALA A 262 -8.00 3.86 10.26
CA ALA A 262 -7.28 5.07 10.60
C ALA A 262 -6.95 5.84 9.32
N SER A 263 -7.02 7.17 9.36
CA SER A 263 -6.60 8.01 8.25
C SER A 263 -5.71 9.13 8.74
N ILE A 264 -4.66 9.42 7.97
CA ILE A 264 -3.80 10.58 8.18
C ILE A 264 -4.00 11.52 7.00
N ARG A 265 -4.18 12.80 7.31
CA ARG A 265 -4.16 13.90 6.35
C ARG A 265 -2.99 14.81 6.67
N VAL A 266 -2.11 14.98 5.70
CA VAL A 266 -0.97 15.90 5.79
C VAL A 266 -1.28 17.13 4.93
N GLY A 267 -1.61 18.24 5.59
CA GLY A 267 -1.79 19.53 4.95
C GLY A 267 -0.57 20.43 5.15
N HIS A 268 -0.57 21.59 4.48
CA HIS A 268 0.50 22.59 4.57
C HIS A 268 0.66 23.23 5.97
N GLU A 269 -0.37 23.14 6.83
CA GLU A 269 -0.38 23.76 8.16
C GLU A 269 -0.76 22.78 9.29
N ALA A 270 -1.28 21.59 8.97
CA ALA A 270 -1.81 20.66 9.96
C ALA A 270 -1.60 19.21 9.55
N LEU A 271 -1.33 18.37 10.56
CA LEU A 271 -1.41 16.92 10.49
C LEU A 271 -2.66 16.49 11.26
N GLU A 272 -3.59 15.85 10.58
CA GLU A 272 -4.83 15.35 11.19
C GLU A 272 -4.85 13.82 11.17
N ALA A 273 -5.17 13.23 12.30
CA ALA A 273 -5.38 11.80 12.45
C ALA A 273 -6.84 11.55 12.85
N LYS A 274 -7.48 10.59 12.19
CA LYS A 274 -8.83 10.12 12.51
C LYS A 274 -8.79 8.60 12.64
N ALA A 275 -9.36 8.06 13.72
CA ALA A 275 -9.50 6.63 13.97
C ALA A 275 -10.94 6.32 14.40
#